data_AF-A0A964U3U8-F1
#
_entry.id   AF-A0A964U3U8-F1
#
_cell.length_a   1.000
_cell.length_b   1.000
_cell.length_c   1.000
_cell.angle_alpha   90.00
_cell.angle_beta   90.00
_cell.angle_gamma   90.00
#
_symmetry.space_group_name_H-M   'P 1'
#
loop_
_entity.id
_entity.type
_entity.pdbx_description
1 polymer ?
#
loop_
_entity_poly.entity_id
_entity_poly.type
_entity_poly.pdbx_seq_one_letter_code
_entity_poly.pdbx_strand_id
1 'polypeptide(L)'
;MGPWYIRDKANPFRPGCSYEVIRKMVASGRIKPTTVIRGPSTRQFWSIARNVEGVAHLLGYCHHCGAHIEPTDANCEICGASFKPIEARNELGLRFRNKAEVEQAQRELDAEVAASTGVAPEPRKPRKRPSLDAADAASTKKGAGMLEDVLDDETAGEGEPAGAKLSAFETEDARQATPEDLGVEGPPAGDGRITVSPAVWVLATLNVVALIGVVLLYLWVQQG
;
A
#
# COMPACT_ATOMS: atom_id res chain seq x y z
N MET A 1 5.55 6.08 15.91
CA MET A 1 4.30 6.18 15.13
C MET A 1 3.25 5.27 15.76
N GLY A 2 2.00 5.74 15.91
CA GLY A 2 0.93 4.91 16.46
C GLY A 2 0.67 3.64 15.65
N PRO A 3 0.01 2.63 16.24
CA PRO A 3 -0.24 1.38 15.55
C PRO A 3 -1.31 1.51 14.45
N TRP A 4 -1.27 0.60 13.50
CA TRP A 4 -2.26 0.43 12.43
C TRP A 4 -3.34 -0.57 12.83
N TYR A 5 -4.59 -0.26 12.54
CA TYR A 5 -5.74 -1.12 12.81
C TYR A 5 -6.42 -1.49 11.50
N ILE A 6 -6.80 -2.76 11.37
CA ILE A 6 -7.51 -3.30 10.21
C ILE A 6 -8.90 -3.71 10.68
N ARG A 7 -9.93 -3.26 9.96
CA ARG A 7 -11.30 -3.66 10.24
C ARG A 7 -11.58 -5.01 9.59
N ASP A 8 -11.61 -6.05 10.41
CA ASP A 8 -12.00 -7.40 10.03
C ASP A 8 -13.36 -7.72 10.67
N LYS A 9 -14.29 -8.29 9.91
CA LYS A 9 -15.61 -8.69 10.42
C LYS A 9 -15.50 -9.90 11.36
N ALA A 10 -14.56 -10.81 11.08
CA ALA A 10 -14.37 -12.00 11.91
C ALA A 10 -13.64 -11.67 13.22
N ASN A 11 -12.75 -10.67 13.19
CA ASN A 11 -11.93 -10.28 14.34
C ASN A 11 -11.99 -8.76 14.57
N PRO A 12 -13.08 -8.24 15.15
CA PRO A 12 -13.28 -6.79 15.32
C PRO A 12 -12.27 -6.15 16.29
N PHE A 13 -11.68 -6.94 17.20
CA PHE A 13 -10.78 -6.47 18.27
C PHE A 13 -9.31 -6.87 18.05
N ARG A 14 -8.84 -6.87 16.80
CA ARG A 14 -7.43 -7.15 16.52
C ARG A 14 -6.52 -6.10 17.18
N PRO A 15 -5.41 -6.53 17.81
CA PRO A 15 -4.41 -5.59 18.29
C PRO A 15 -3.83 -4.81 17.10
N GLY A 16 -3.43 -3.57 17.36
CA GLY A 16 -2.78 -2.75 16.37
C GLY A 16 -1.45 -3.37 15.90
N CYS A 17 -1.07 -3.13 14.64
CA CYS A 17 0.12 -3.69 14.02
C CYS A 17 1.07 -2.59 13.51
N SER A 18 2.34 -2.93 13.24
CA SER A 18 3.30 -1.98 12.69
C SER A 18 3.13 -1.83 11.16
N TYR A 19 3.69 -0.77 10.59
CA TYR A 19 3.64 -0.53 9.14
C TYR A 19 4.34 -1.64 8.34
N GLU A 20 5.39 -2.24 8.88
CA GLU A 20 6.10 -3.37 8.28
C GLU A 20 5.21 -4.61 8.18
N VAL A 21 4.35 -4.84 9.19
CA VAL A 21 3.36 -5.93 9.15
C VAL A 21 2.30 -5.63 8.10
N ILE A 22 1.84 -4.38 7.96
CA ILE A 22 0.96 -3.95 6.87
C ILE A 22 1.60 -4.26 5.51
N ARG A 23 2.85 -3.87 5.28
CA ARG A 23 3.57 -4.14 4.03
C ARG A 23 3.62 -5.63 3.70
N LYS A 24 3.93 -6.48 4.69
CA LYS A 24 3.91 -7.95 4.51
C LYS A 24 2.52 -8.48 4.18
N MET A 25 1.46 -7.95 4.82
CA MET A 25 0.08 -8.36 4.56
C MET A 25 -0.43 -7.89 3.19
N VAL A 26 0.03 -6.74 2.70
CA VAL A 26 -0.23 -6.29 1.33
C VAL A 26 0.48 -7.21 0.33
N ALA A 27 1.77 -7.49 0.55
CA ALA A 27 2.54 -8.40 -0.31
C ALA A 27 1.95 -9.82 -0.35
N SER A 28 1.34 -10.28 0.75
CA SER A 28 0.65 -11.58 0.82
C SER A 28 -0.81 -11.54 0.32
N GLY A 29 -1.29 -10.41 -0.21
CA GLY A 29 -2.67 -10.26 -0.70
C GLY A 29 -3.77 -10.30 0.37
N ARG A 30 -3.42 -10.21 1.66
CA ARG A 30 -4.40 -10.23 2.77
C ARG A 30 -5.12 -8.88 2.92
N ILE A 31 -4.44 -7.79 2.59
CA ILE A 31 -5.05 -6.45 2.53
C ILE A 31 -5.40 -6.18 1.08
N LYS A 32 -6.68 -5.92 0.83
CA LYS A 32 -7.22 -5.56 -0.48
C LYS A 32 -7.38 -4.03 -0.58
N PRO A 33 -7.49 -3.46 -1.79
CA PRO A 33 -7.77 -2.04 -1.98
C PRO A 33 -9.03 -1.55 -1.27
N THR A 34 -10.02 -2.43 -1.07
CA THR A 34 -11.30 -2.16 -0.40
C THR A 34 -11.26 -2.37 1.12
N THR A 35 -10.16 -2.88 1.68
CA THR A 35 -10.02 -3.10 3.11
C THR A 35 -10.07 -1.77 3.86
N VAL A 36 -10.83 -1.71 4.96
CA VAL A 36 -10.93 -0.51 5.80
C VAL A 36 -9.85 -0.57 6.87
N ILE A 37 -8.98 0.45 6.89
CA ILE A 37 -7.85 0.57 7.81
C ILE A 37 -7.86 1.92 8.52
N ARG A 38 -7.20 1.98 9.67
CA ARG A 38 -6.97 3.20 10.44
C ARG A 38 -5.51 3.23 10.85
N GLY A 39 -4.88 4.39 10.79
CA GLY A 39 -3.48 4.53 11.19
C GLY A 39 -3.05 5.98 11.42
N PRO A 40 -1.74 6.18 11.61
CA PRO A 40 -1.17 7.51 11.82
C PRO A 40 -1.42 8.48 10.66
N SER A 41 -1.40 7.98 9.42
CA SER A 41 -1.61 8.81 8.23
C SER A 41 -3.07 9.19 7.99
N THR A 42 -4.01 8.39 8.50
CA THR A 42 -5.45 8.66 8.38
C THR A 42 -5.96 9.60 9.47
N ARG A 43 -5.08 10.21 10.28
CA ARG A 43 -5.45 11.04 11.44
C ARG A 43 -6.41 10.32 12.38
N GLN A 44 -6.21 9.02 12.59
CA GLN A 44 -7.06 8.17 13.43
C GLN A 44 -8.49 7.92 12.91
N PHE A 45 -8.81 8.31 11.67
CA PHE A 45 -10.07 7.93 11.03
C PHE A 45 -9.97 6.59 10.31
N TRP A 46 -11.09 5.89 10.20
CA TRP A 46 -11.21 4.72 9.34
C TRP A 46 -11.33 5.16 7.88
N SER A 47 -10.49 4.62 7.02
CA SER A 47 -10.48 4.92 5.59
C SER A 47 -10.23 3.65 4.77
N ILE A 48 -10.61 3.68 3.50
CA ILE A 48 -10.38 2.57 2.56
C ILE A 48 -8.89 2.56 2.19
N ALA A 49 -8.25 1.39 2.20
CA ALA A 49 -6.80 1.25 2.05
C ALA A 49 -6.23 1.93 0.80
N ARG A 50 -6.95 1.92 -0.33
CA ARG A 50 -6.55 2.61 -1.56
C ARG A 50 -6.47 4.14 -1.46
N ASN A 51 -7.09 4.74 -0.44
CA ASN A 51 -7.08 6.18 -0.20
C ASN A 51 -6.08 6.59 0.88
N VAL A 52 -5.37 5.63 1.48
CA VAL A 52 -4.52 5.90 2.65
C VAL A 52 -3.10 6.22 2.23
N GLU A 53 -2.62 7.40 2.61
CA GLU A 53 -1.23 7.81 2.45
C GLU A 53 -0.27 6.78 3.07
N GLY A 54 0.71 6.35 2.28
CA GLY A 54 1.68 5.32 2.64
C GLY A 54 1.22 3.88 2.41
N VAL A 55 -0.07 3.58 2.30
CA VAL A 55 -0.54 2.20 2.02
C VAL A 55 -1.05 2.06 0.60
N ALA A 56 -1.69 3.10 0.05
CA ALA A 56 -2.28 3.08 -1.29
C ALA A 56 -1.28 2.68 -2.39
N HIS A 57 -0.05 3.21 -2.34
CA HIS A 57 0.97 2.89 -3.35
C HIS A 57 1.43 1.43 -3.31
N LEU A 58 1.46 0.81 -2.13
CA LEU A 58 1.75 -0.62 -2.00
C LEU A 58 0.67 -1.49 -2.66
N LEU A 59 -0.54 -0.95 -2.81
CA LEU A 59 -1.68 -1.60 -3.46
C LEU A 59 -1.82 -1.22 -4.95
N GLY A 60 -0.88 -0.42 -5.49
CA GLY A 60 -0.91 0.04 -6.88
C GLY A 60 -1.86 1.20 -7.16
N TYR A 61 -2.23 2.00 -6.14
CA TYR A 61 -3.12 3.15 -6.31
C TYR A 61 -2.54 4.45 -5.75
N CYS A 62 -2.77 5.56 -6.45
CA CYS A 62 -2.47 6.87 -5.94
C CYS A 62 -3.49 7.29 -4.88
N HIS A 63 -3.02 7.63 -3.67
CA HIS A 63 -3.87 8.07 -2.57
C HIS A 63 -4.66 9.36 -2.85
N HIS A 64 -4.20 10.20 -3.79
CA HIS A 64 -4.81 11.49 -4.08
C HIS A 64 -5.83 11.43 -5.23
N CYS A 65 -5.41 10.93 -6.41
CA CYS A 65 -6.26 10.90 -7.59
C CYS A 65 -6.91 9.52 -7.87
N GLY A 66 -6.48 8.46 -7.18
CA GLY A 66 -6.97 7.10 -7.41
C GLY A 66 -6.43 6.41 -8.68
N ALA A 67 -5.50 7.05 -9.41
CA ALA A 67 -4.86 6.45 -10.57
C ALA A 67 -4.09 5.18 -10.22
N HIS A 68 -4.04 4.23 -11.15
CA HIS A 68 -3.19 3.06 -11.01
C HIS A 68 -1.71 3.47 -11.15
N ILE A 69 -0.85 2.92 -10.29
CA ILE A 69 0.59 3.24 -10.24
C ILE A 69 1.39 1.97 -9.96
N GLU A 70 2.68 1.99 -10.28
CA GLU A 70 3.56 0.90 -9.90
C GLU A 70 3.98 1.05 -8.43
N PRO A 71 4.01 -0.03 -7.61
CA PRO A 71 4.41 0.08 -6.20
C PRO A 71 5.84 0.58 -5.96
N THR A 72 6.69 0.53 -7.00
CA THR A 72 8.07 1.03 -7.00
C THR A 72 8.18 2.53 -7.29
N ASP A 73 7.10 3.17 -7.74
CA ASP A 73 7.11 4.59 -8.08
C ASP A 73 7.34 5.46 -6.85
N ALA A 74 8.15 6.51 -7.02
CA ALA A 74 8.35 7.51 -5.96
C ALA A 74 7.23 8.55 -5.93
N ASN A 75 6.60 8.83 -7.08
CA ASN A 75 5.61 9.89 -7.27
C ASN A 75 4.56 9.46 -8.30
N CYS A 76 3.33 9.98 -8.18
CA CYS A 76 2.28 9.75 -9.16
C CYS A 76 2.55 10.54 -10.44
N GLU A 77 2.52 9.88 -11.60
CA GLU A 77 2.70 10.55 -12.90
C GLU A 77 1.54 11.50 -13.26
N ILE A 78 0.32 11.21 -12.79
CA ILE A 78 -0.87 11.98 -13.14
C ILE A 78 -1.00 13.26 -12.31
N CYS A 79 -0.84 13.16 -10.98
CA CYS A 79 -1.07 14.31 -10.08
C CYS A 79 0.19 14.81 -9.35
N GLY A 80 1.34 14.14 -9.52
CA GLY A 80 2.60 14.52 -8.88
C GLY A 80 2.70 14.18 -7.39
N ALA A 81 1.70 13.52 -6.79
CA ALA A 81 1.70 13.18 -5.37
C ALA A 81 2.88 12.25 -5.02
N SER A 82 3.65 12.58 -3.98
CA SER A 82 4.81 11.78 -3.56
C SER A 82 4.41 10.60 -2.67
N PHE A 83 5.02 9.44 -2.88
CA PHE A 83 4.82 8.20 -2.10
C PHE A 83 5.90 7.96 -1.05
N LYS A 84 6.66 8.99 -0.68
CA LYS A 84 7.73 8.87 0.31
C LYS A 84 7.20 8.19 1.58
N PRO A 85 7.92 7.19 2.12
CA PRO A 85 7.59 6.60 3.40
C PRO A 85 7.43 7.72 4.43
N ILE A 86 6.39 7.64 5.24
CA ILE A 86 6.18 8.62 6.31
C ILE A 86 7.41 8.52 7.20
N GLU A 87 8.23 9.56 7.19
CA GLU A 87 9.42 9.63 8.03
C GLU A 87 9.03 9.53 9.51
N ALA A 88 9.99 9.12 10.34
CA ALA A 88 9.79 8.97 11.78
C ALA A 88 9.20 10.26 12.35
N ARG A 89 7.95 10.18 12.81
CA ARG A 89 7.31 11.22 13.63
C ARG A 89 7.71 10.99 15.08
N ASN A 90 7.87 12.07 15.84
CA ASN A 90 8.13 12.00 17.28
C ASN A 90 6.94 11.35 18.03
N GLU A 91 7.08 11.19 19.33
CA GLU A 91 6.04 10.62 20.21
C GLU A 91 4.71 11.39 20.16
N LEU A 92 4.75 12.69 19.87
CA LEU A 92 3.58 13.54 19.66
C LEU A 92 3.00 13.45 18.23
N GLY A 93 3.55 12.59 17.36
CA GLY A 93 3.13 12.46 15.97
C GLY A 93 3.53 13.64 15.08
N LEU A 94 4.39 14.54 15.57
CA LEU A 94 4.93 15.66 14.81
C LEU A 94 6.16 15.23 14.01
N ARG A 95 6.42 15.90 12.89
CA ARG A 95 7.65 15.69 12.12
C ARG A 95 8.80 16.42 12.83
N PHE A 96 9.96 15.78 12.92
CA PHE A 96 11.19 16.46 13.32
C PHE A 96 11.56 17.48 12.24
N ARG A 97 12.06 18.66 12.63
CA ARG A 97 12.43 19.71 11.67
C ARG A 97 13.70 19.34 10.90
N ASN A 98 14.61 18.63 11.55
CA ASN A 98 15.89 18.24 11.00
C ASN A 98 16.36 16.90 11.61
N LYS A 99 17.39 16.31 11.00
CA LYS A 99 17.97 15.03 11.47
C LYS A 99 18.65 15.16 12.85
N ALA A 100 19.20 16.33 13.17
CA ALA A 100 19.88 16.54 14.46
C ALA A 100 18.88 16.46 15.64
N GLU A 101 17.66 16.95 15.46
CA GLU A 101 16.57 16.80 16.43
C GLU A 101 16.18 15.33 16.63
N VAL A 102 16.16 14.53 15.56
CA VAL A 102 15.90 13.07 15.66
C VAL A 102 16.98 12.41 16.52
N GLU A 103 18.25 12.72 16.27
CA GLU A 103 19.38 12.16 17.02
C GLU A 103 19.43 12.64 18.46
N GLN A 104 19.03 13.90 18.72
CA GLN A 104 18.92 14.43 20.08
C GLN A 104 17.79 13.73 20.84
N ALA A 105 16.60 13.63 20.27
CA ALA A 105 15.48 12.94 20.89
C ALA A 105 15.79 11.46 21.17
N GLN A 106 16.51 10.80 20.24
CA GLN A 106 16.97 9.43 20.47
C GLN A 106 17.97 9.34 21.63
N ARG A 107 18.91 10.29 21.75
CA ARG A 107 19.87 10.33 22.86
C ARG A 107 19.19 10.59 24.21
N GLU A 108 18.20 11.46 24.24
CA GLU A 108 17.39 11.73 25.45
C GLU A 108 16.62 10.48 25.88
N LEU A 109 15.93 9.81 24.96
CA LEU A 109 15.22 8.57 25.24
C LEU A 109 16.16 7.47 25.73
N ASP A 110 17.32 7.31 25.09
CA ASP A 110 18.33 6.32 25.50
C ASP A 110 18.88 6.62 26.92
N ALA A 111 19.04 7.91 27.27
CA ALA A 111 19.47 8.33 28.61
C ALA A 111 18.39 8.07 29.68
N GLU A 112 17.10 8.29 29.36
CA GLU A 112 15.99 7.97 30.28
C GLU A 112 15.83 6.47 30.52
N VAL A 113 15.97 5.66 29.46
CA VAL A 113 15.98 4.19 29.58
C VAL A 113 17.17 3.73 30.42
N ALA A 114 18.35 4.33 30.25
CA ALA A 114 19.53 4.06 31.07
C ALA A 114 19.25 4.32 32.56
N ALA A 115 18.68 5.49 32.85
CA ALA A 115 18.35 5.91 34.20
C ALA A 115 17.30 5.00 34.85
N SER A 116 16.32 4.53 34.07
CA SER A 116 15.22 3.70 34.57
C SER A 116 15.62 2.23 34.78
N THR A 117 16.48 1.69 33.91
CA THR A 117 16.87 0.27 33.95
C THR A 117 18.12 -0.01 34.77
N GLY A 118 18.92 1.03 35.08
CA GLY A 118 20.23 0.89 35.71
C GLY A 118 21.29 0.24 34.81
N VAL A 119 20.94 -0.08 33.57
CA VAL A 119 21.84 -0.63 32.57
C VAL A 119 22.25 0.50 31.64
N ALA A 120 23.53 0.87 31.67
CA ALA A 120 24.06 1.84 30.73
C ALA A 120 23.86 1.30 29.30
N PRO A 121 23.17 2.05 28.40
CA PRO A 121 22.96 1.62 27.04
C PRO A 121 24.33 1.49 26.38
N GLU A 122 24.69 0.27 25.98
CA GLU A 122 25.89 0.09 25.18
C GLU A 122 25.79 0.99 23.95
N PRO A 123 26.85 1.75 23.60
CA PRO A 123 26.85 2.57 22.41
C PRO A 123 26.57 1.65 21.23
N ARG A 124 25.37 1.77 20.66
CA ARG A 124 24.99 1.01 19.47
C ARG A 124 25.95 1.44 18.38
N LYS A 125 27.00 0.64 18.12
CA LYS A 125 27.86 0.82 16.95
C LYS A 125 26.91 1.02 15.78
N PRO A 126 27.05 2.10 14.98
CA PRO A 126 26.17 2.36 13.86
C PRO A 126 26.15 1.09 13.02
N ARG A 127 25.06 0.35 13.14
CA ARG A 127 24.89 -0.90 12.43
C ARG A 127 24.79 -0.41 11.00
N LYS A 128 25.84 -0.64 10.20
CA LYS A 128 25.82 -0.37 8.75
C LYS A 128 24.52 -1.00 8.28
N ARG A 129 23.48 -0.18 8.08
CA ARG A 129 22.26 -0.67 7.45
C ARG A 129 22.78 -1.11 6.09
N PRO A 130 22.67 -2.41 5.72
CA PRO A 130 22.95 -2.79 4.35
C PRO A 130 22.12 -1.84 3.50
N SER A 131 22.80 -1.04 2.67
CA SER A 131 22.13 -0.16 1.73
C SER A 131 21.13 -1.01 0.97
N LEU A 132 19.89 -0.54 0.87
CA LEU A 132 18.84 -1.27 0.14
C LEU A 132 19.28 -1.58 -1.30
N ASP A 133 20.22 -0.81 -1.84
CA ASP A 133 20.84 -1.01 -3.16
C ASP A 133 21.71 -2.27 -3.28
N ALA A 134 22.06 -2.94 -2.18
CA ALA A 134 22.87 -4.16 -2.20
C ALA A 134 22.05 -5.46 -2.11
N ALA A 135 20.74 -5.38 -1.83
CA ALA A 135 19.90 -6.56 -1.62
C ALA A 135 19.42 -7.22 -2.92
N ASP A 136 19.33 -6.47 -4.03
CA ASP A 136 18.81 -7.00 -5.30
C ASP A 136 19.85 -7.78 -6.13
N ALA A 137 21.15 -7.69 -5.82
CA ALA A 137 22.19 -8.38 -6.58
C ALA A 137 22.52 -9.81 -6.07
N ALA A 138 22.11 -10.18 -4.85
CA ALA A 138 22.57 -11.43 -4.22
C ALA A 138 21.56 -12.59 -4.28
N SER A 139 20.34 -12.39 -4.77
CA SER A 139 19.25 -13.39 -4.66
C SER A 139 19.04 -14.29 -5.90
N THR A 140 19.94 -14.27 -6.90
CA THR A 140 19.68 -14.94 -8.20
C THR A 140 20.55 -16.19 -8.49
N LYS A 141 21.32 -16.74 -7.54
CA LYS A 141 22.26 -17.85 -7.87
C LYS A 141 22.19 -19.13 -7.04
N LYS A 142 21.18 -19.34 -6.20
CA LYS A 142 21.14 -20.57 -5.37
C LYS A 142 19.73 -21.12 -5.22
N GLY A 143 19.24 -21.83 -6.23
CA GLY A 143 17.91 -22.45 -6.17
C GLY A 143 17.54 -23.39 -7.31
N ALA A 144 18.50 -23.95 -8.04
CA ALA A 144 18.25 -25.04 -8.98
C ALA A 144 18.96 -26.29 -8.45
N GLY A 145 18.20 -27.26 -7.94
CA GLY A 145 18.74 -28.61 -7.67
C GLY A 145 18.36 -29.28 -6.34
N MET A 146 17.15 -29.11 -5.80
CA MET A 146 16.78 -29.87 -4.58
C MET A 146 15.31 -30.35 -4.52
N LEU A 147 14.65 -30.56 -5.65
CA LEU A 147 13.24 -30.98 -5.65
C LEU A 147 12.90 -32.05 -6.69
N GLU A 148 13.67 -33.13 -6.75
CA GLU A 148 13.38 -34.28 -7.64
C GLU A 148 13.34 -35.66 -6.94
N ASP A 149 13.36 -35.75 -5.61
CA ASP A 149 13.57 -37.06 -4.93
C ASP A 149 12.51 -37.49 -3.89
N VAL A 150 11.24 -37.06 -4.02
CA VAL A 150 10.18 -37.54 -3.09
C VAL A 150 8.85 -37.77 -3.80
N LEU A 151 8.81 -38.68 -4.76
CA LEU A 151 7.56 -39.28 -5.26
C LEU A 151 7.80 -40.75 -5.58
N ASP A 152 7.68 -41.61 -4.57
CA ASP A 152 7.38 -43.04 -4.69
C ASP A 152 7.00 -43.56 -3.29
N ASP A 153 5.71 -43.60 -2.96
CA ASP A 153 5.14 -44.68 -2.15
C ASP A 153 3.61 -44.72 -2.33
N GLU A 154 3.18 -45.66 -3.15
CA GLU A 154 1.82 -46.17 -3.20
C GLU A 154 1.56 -47.04 -1.97
N THR A 155 0.51 -46.75 -1.19
CA THR A 155 -0.14 -47.80 -0.39
C THR A 155 -1.65 -47.64 -0.38
N ALA A 156 -2.28 -48.59 -1.06
CA ALA A 156 -3.71 -48.88 -1.02
C ALA A 156 -4.18 -49.25 0.40
N GLY A 157 -5.40 -48.87 0.75
CA GLY A 157 -6.03 -49.23 2.01
C GLY A 157 -7.51 -48.88 2.02
N GLU A 158 -8.32 -49.75 1.39
CA GLU A 158 -9.76 -49.82 1.58
C GLU A 158 -10.08 -50.17 3.04
N GLY A 159 -11.04 -49.47 3.65
CA GLY A 159 -11.44 -49.70 5.04
C GLY A 159 -12.62 -48.84 5.46
N GLU A 160 -13.81 -49.19 4.96
CA GLU A 160 -15.09 -48.78 5.52
C GLU A 160 -15.25 -49.36 6.95
N PRO A 161 -15.77 -48.59 7.91
CA PRO A 161 -16.92 -49.15 8.61
C PRO A 161 -18.05 -48.16 8.90
N ALA A 162 -19.25 -48.73 8.77
CA ALA A 162 -20.55 -48.26 9.19
C ALA A 162 -20.61 -47.57 10.57
N GLY A 163 -21.35 -46.46 10.58
CA GLY A 163 -22.50 -46.30 11.48
C GLY A 163 -22.27 -45.67 12.84
N ALA A 164 -22.52 -44.36 12.94
CA ALA A 164 -23.14 -43.77 14.13
C ALA A 164 -23.91 -42.50 13.76
N LYS A 165 -25.25 -42.62 13.79
CA LYS A 165 -26.21 -41.53 13.68
C LYS A 165 -26.06 -40.56 14.85
N LEU A 166 -25.84 -39.28 14.61
CA LEU A 166 -26.27 -38.19 15.50
C LEU A 166 -26.69 -36.97 14.68
N SER A 167 -28.01 -36.76 14.68
CA SER A 167 -28.74 -35.49 14.61
C SER A 167 -28.22 -34.35 13.72
N ALA A 168 -28.94 -34.17 12.61
CA ALA A 168 -29.34 -32.92 11.98
C ALA A 168 -28.98 -31.63 12.74
N PHE A 169 -28.01 -30.90 12.18
CA PHE A 169 -27.99 -29.45 12.23
C PHE A 169 -27.84 -28.99 10.77
N GLU A 170 -28.93 -28.44 10.23
CA GLU A 170 -28.99 -27.92 8.86
C GLU A 170 -27.85 -26.91 8.66
N THR A 171 -26.85 -27.33 7.90
CA THR A 171 -25.77 -26.47 7.43
C THR A 171 -26.12 -26.17 5.98
N GLU A 172 -26.86 -25.08 5.76
CA GLU A 172 -27.09 -24.54 4.43
C GLU A 172 -25.74 -24.18 3.78
N ASP A 173 -25.32 -25.05 2.88
CA ASP A 173 -24.78 -24.72 1.55
C ASP A 173 -23.76 -23.55 1.48
N ALA A 174 -22.66 -23.69 2.21
CA ALA A 174 -21.43 -22.98 1.87
C ALA A 174 -20.72 -23.73 0.72
N ARG A 175 -21.30 -23.69 -0.49
CA ARG A 175 -20.55 -23.98 -1.72
C ARG A 175 -19.31 -23.08 -1.72
N GLN A 176 -18.15 -23.70 -1.53
CA GLN A 176 -16.87 -23.07 -1.82
C GLN A 176 -16.88 -22.76 -3.33
N ALA A 177 -17.16 -21.50 -3.65
CA ALA A 177 -16.93 -20.98 -4.99
C ALA A 177 -15.42 -21.10 -5.26
N THR A 178 -15.06 -22.03 -6.13
CA THR A 178 -13.74 -22.09 -6.72
C THR A 178 -13.48 -20.77 -7.45
N PRO A 179 -12.28 -20.17 -7.34
CA PRO A 179 -11.96 -18.88 -7.93
C PRO A 179 -11.89 -18.90 -9.48
N GLU A 180 -12.20 -20.04 -10.10
CA GLU A 180 -12.12 -20.24 -11.56
C GLU A 180 -13.42 -19.88 -12.29
N ASP A 181 -14.54 -19.70 -11.56
CA ASP A 181 -15.86 -19.41 -12.16
C ASP A 181 -16.27 -17.93 -12.06
N LEU A 182 -15.43 -17.09 -11.45
CA LEU A 182 -15.55 -15.64 -11.58
C LEU A 182 -14.70 -15.24 -12.77
N GLY A 183 -15.27 -15.32 -13.98
CA GLY A 183 -14.77 -14.69 -15.20
C GLY A 183 -14.67 -13.17 -15.06
N VAL A 184 -13.87 -12.71 -14.11
CA VAL A 184 -13.39 -11.34 -14.02
C VAL A 184 -12.27 -11.28 -15.05
N GLU A 185 -12.68 -11.15 -16.31
CA GLU A 185 -11.83 -10.54 -17.32
C GLU A 185 -11.33 -9.24 -16.69
N GLY A 186 -10.06 -9.24 -16.27
CA GLY A 186 -9.42 -8.03 -15.80
C GLY A 186 -9.63 -6.97 -16.87
N PRO A 187 -10.02 -5.73 -16.48
CA PRO A 187 -10.23 -4.67 -17.47
C PRO A 187 -8.99 -4.62 -18.37
N PRO A 188 -9.18 -4.63 -19.71
CA PRO A 188 -8.05 -4.63 -20.63
C PRO A 188 -7.16 -3.48 -20.23
N ALA A 189 -5.84 -3.74 -20.12
CA ALA A 189 -4.83 -2.73 -19.89
C ALA A 189 -5.08 -1.60 -20.91
N GLY A 190 -5.75 -0.55 -20.44
CA GLY A 190 -6.20 0.52 -21.29
C GLY A 190 -4.95 1.27 -21.71
N ASP A 191 -4.63 1.21 -23.01
CA ASP A 191 -3.68 2.13 -23.63
C ASP A 191 -3.98 3.53 -23.10
N GLY A 192 -3.05 4.12 -22.35
CA GLY A 192 -3.20 5.39 -21.63
C GLY A 192 -3.37 6.62 -22.52
N ARG A 193 -4.00 6.48 -23.69
CA ARG A 193 -4.44 7.58 -24.52
C ARG A 193 -5.57 8.30 -23.79
N ILE A 194 -5.22 9.42 -23.17
CA ILE A 194 -6.16 10.39 -22.65
C ILE A 194 -7.05 10.84 -23.82
N THR A 195 -8.22 10.24 -23.98
CA THR A 195 -9.21 10.68 -24.95
C THR A 195 -9.87 11.94 -24.39
N VAL A 196 -9.31 13.09 -24.73
CA VAL A 196 -9.92 14.38 -24.40
C VAL A 196 -11.23 14.48 -25.18
N SER A 197 -12.35 14.63 -24.48
CA SER A 197 -13.69 14.70 -25.11
C SER A 197 -13.72 15.78 -26.20
N PRO A 198 -14.31 15.51 -27.38
CA PRO A 198 -14.45 16.49 -28.46
C PRO A 198 -15.05 17.83 -28.00
N ALA A 199 -15.92 17.80 -27.00
CA ALA A 199 -16.52 19.00 -26.42
C ALA A 199 -15.48 19.95 -25.78
N VAL A 200 -14.43 19.41 -25.17
CA VAL A 200 -13.34 20.20 -24.56
C VAL A 200 -12.52 20.90 -25.64
N TRP A 201 -12.29 20.23 -26.77
CA TRP A 201 -11.64 20.85 -27.93
C TRP A 201 -12.44 22.01 -28.52
N VAL A 202 -13.77 21.85 -28.65
CA VAL A 202 -14.64 22.93 -29.13
C VAL A 202 -14.58 24.14 -28.21
N LEU A 203 -14.68 23.94 -26.89
CA LEU A 203 -14.59 25.03 -25.91
C LEU A 203 -13.21 25.73 -25.93
N ALA A 204 -12.13 24.97 -26.07
CA ALA A 204 -10.79 25.55 -26.19
C ALA A 204 -10.66 26.42 -27.45
N THR A 205 -11.15 25.94 -28.60
CA THR A 205 -11.12 26.71 -29.85
C THR A 205 -11.95 27.99 -29.79
N LEU A 206 -13.14 27.94 -29.17
CA LEU A 206 -14.00 29.12 -29.00
C LEU A 206 -13.32 30.21 -28.15
N ASN A 207 -12.66 29.82 -27.05
CA ASN A 207 -11.94 30.77 -26.20
C ASN A 207 -10.76 31.42 -26.95
N VAL A 208 -10.02 30.66 -27.76
CA VAL A 208 -8.92 31.21 -28.56
C VAL A 208 -9.44 32.21 -29.60
N VAL A 209 -10.53 31.89 -30.30
CA VAL A 209 -11.14 32.80 -31.29
C VAL A 209 -11.66 34.08 -30.61
N ALA A 210 -12.28 33.97 -29.45
CA ALA A 210 -12.73 35.14 -28.68
C ALA A 210 -11.56 36.06 -28.28
N LEU A 211 -10.46 35.48 -27.79
CA LEU A 211 -9.26 36.25 -27.44
C LEU A 211 -8.65 36.96 -28.64
N ILE A 212 -8.55 36.29 -29.79
CA ILE A 212 -8.08 36.93 -31.04
C ILE A 212 -8.99 38.09 -31.43
N GLY A 213 -10.31 37.92 -31.34
CA GLY A 213 -11.28 38.99 -31.62
C GLY A 213 -11.10 40.21 -30.71
N VAL A 214 -10.88 40.00 -29.42
CA VAL A 214 -10.61 41.09 -28.46
C VAL A 214 -9.31 41.82 -28.78
N VAL A 215 -8.25 41.09 -29.15
CA VAL A 215 -6.97 41.70 -29.55
C VAL A 215 -7.12 42.53 -30.82
N LEU A 216 -7.83 42.03 -31.84
CA LEU A 216 -8.08 42.77 -33.08
C LEU A 216 -8.91 44.03 -32.85
N LEU A 217 -9.95 43.95 -32.01
CA LEU A 217 -10.76 45.11 -31.63
C LEU A 217 -9.90 46.16 -30.91
N TYR A 218 -9.04 45.73 -29.99
CA TYR A 218 -8.14 46.62 -29.27
C TYR A 218 -7.16 47.34 -30.22
N LEU A 219 -6.57 46.61 -31.17
CA LEU A 219 -5.68 47.20 -32.18
C LEU A 219 -6.42 48.18 -33.10
N TRP A 220 -7.67 47.90 -33.45
CA TRP A 220 -8.49 48.81 -34.25
C TRP A 220 -8.76 50.13 -33.51
N VAL A 221 -9.08 50.06 -32.21
CA VAL A 221 -9.29 51.25 -31.36
C VAL A 221 -8.02 52.09 -31.21
N GLN A 222 -6.83 51.48 -31.26
CA GLN A 222 -5.55 52.22 -31.15
C GLN A 222 -5.16 52.96 -32.44
N GLN A 223 -5.75 52.62 -33.59
CA GLN A 223 -5.40 53.21 -34.89
C GLN A 223 -6.40 54.25 -35.42
N GLY A 224 -7.56 54.42 -34.77
CA GLY A 224 -8.60 55.39 -35.14
C GLY A 224 -8.68 56.57 -34.20
#